data_AF-A0A438EY78-F1
#
_entry.id   AF-A0A438EY78-F1
#
_cell.length_a   1.000
_cell.length_b   1.000
_cell.length_c   1.000
_cell.angle_alpha   90.00
_cell.angle_beta   90.00
_cell.angle_gamma   90.00
#
_symmetry.space_group_name_H-M   'P 1'
#
loop_
_entity.id
_entity.type
_entity.pdbx_description
1 polymer ?
#
loop_
_entity_poly.entity_id
_entity_poly.type
_entity_poly.pdbx_seq_one_letter_code
_entity_poly.pdbx_strand_id
1 'polypeptide(L)'
;MLQVQTQAWKKYEVMKTLVHFGAPESILVDGKPHLGTDRLIPLLRNFRQHLESLGVTIRFGTKVDDLVVEDANVVGVEVSDSREKSEHNSQKLRYDAVVLAVGHSARDAYQMLLSHNMDLVPKDFAVSSL
;
A
#
# COMPACT_ATOMS: atom_id res chain seq x y z
N MET A 1 5.16 2.21 -13.52
CA MET A 1 3.70 2.13 -13.20
C MET A 1 3.07 0.91 -13.87
N LEU A 2 2.84 -0.21 -13.20
CA LEU A 2 1.90 -1.23 -13.70
C LEU A 2 0.55 -0.51 -13.91
N GLN A 3 0.21 -0.19 -15.16
CA GLN A 3 -1.16 0.18 -15.47
C GLN A 3 -1.87 -1.14 -15.60
N VAL A 4 -2.41 -1.61 -14.47
CA VAL A 4 -3.60 -2.44 -14.54
C VAL A 4 -4.61 -1.58 -15.27
N GLN A 5 -4.98 -1.95 -16.51
CA GLN A 5 -6.19 -1.40 -17.11
C GLN A 5 -7.34 -1.83 -16.20
N THR A 6 -7.71 -0.97 -15.26
CA THR A 6 -8.80 -1.23 -14.33
C THR A 6 -10.08 -1.19 -15.15
N GLN A 7 -10.72 -2.36 -15.28
CA GLN A 7 -12.03 -2.46 -15.91
C GLN A 7 -12.99 -1.46 -15.25
N ALA A 8 -13.84 -0.81 -16.05
CA ALA A 8 -14.67 0.31 -15.58
C ALA A 8 -15.54 -0.04 -14.35
N TRP A 9 -15.99 -1.28 -14.23
CA TRP A 9 -16.75 -1.74 -13.07
C TRP A 9 -15.91 -1.77 -11.78
N LYS A 10 -14.61 -2.12 -11.85
CA LYS A 10 -13.72 -2.08 -10.69
C LYS A 10 -13.57 -0.65 -10.16
N LYS A 11 -13.51 0.33 -11.07
CA LYS A 11 -13.46 1.76 -10.71
C LYS A 11 -14.76 2.18 -10.01
N TYR A 12 -15.91 1.78 -10.54
CA TYR A 12 -17.20 2.12 -9.95
C TYR A 12 -17.39 1.53 -8.55
N GLU A 13 -16.99 0.27 -8.35
CA GLU A 13 -17.03 -0.36 -7.02
C GLU A 13 -16.13 0.35 -6.01
N VAL A 14 -14.90 0.73 -6.40
CA VAL A 14 -14.03 1.56 -5.56
C VAL A 14 -14.71 2.87 -5.17
N MET A 15 -15.35 3.55 -6.12
CA MET A 15 -16.02 4.83 -5.85
C MET A 15 -17.22 4.66 -4.92
N LYS A 16 -18.00 3.59 -5.06
CA LYS A 16 -19.05 3.23 -4.09
C LYS A 16 -18.50 2.99 -2.70
N THR A 17 -17.37 2.27 -2.59
CA THR A 17 -16.72 2.07 -1.30
C THR A 17 -16.29 3.40 -0.68
N LEU A 18 -15.72 4.32 -1.46
CA LEU A 18 -15.37 5.65 -0.97
C LEU A 18 -16.61 6.40 -0.45
N VAL A 19 -17.74 6.35 -1.18
CA VAL A 19 -19.00 6.96 -0.73
C VAL A 19 -19.49 6.34 0.58
N HIS A 20 -19.47 5.01 0.68
CA HIS A 20 -19.86 4.29 1.89
C HIS A 20 -19.10 4.76 3.14
N PHE A 21 -17.82 5.15 2.99
CA PHE A 21 -16.98 5.65 4.09
C PHE A 21 -16.94 7.18 4.22
N GLY A 22 -17.76 7.92 3.49
CA GLY A 22 -17.98 9.36 3.68
C GLY A 22 -17.54 10.28 2.53
N ALA A 23 -17.24 9.74 1.35
CA ALA A 23 -17.11 10.56 0.15
C ALA A 23 -18.50 11.05 -0.32
N PRO A 24 -18.60 12.23 -0.98
CA PRO A 24 -19.86 12.73 -1.51
C PRO A 24 -20.37 11.83 -2.66
N GLU A 25 -21.68 11.60 -2.73
CA GLU A 25 -22.27 10.80 -3.82
C GLU A 25 -21.99 11.36 -5.22
N SER A 26 -21.75 12.68 -5.33
CA SER A 26 -21.44 13.34 -6.61
C SER A 26 -20.25 12.70 -7.32
N ILE A 27 -19.30 12.08 -6.59
CA ILE A 27 -18.15 11.44 -7.23
C ILE A 27 -18.58 10.34 -8.20
N LEU A 28 -19.73 9.68 -7.97
CA LEU A 28 -20.21 8.56 -8.80
C LEU A 28 -20.63 8.98 -10.21
N VAL A 29 -20.95 10.27 -10.41
CA VAL A 29 -21.45 10.81 -11.67
C VAL A 29 -20.51 11.83 -12.30
N ASP A 30 -19.60 12.43 -11.52
CA ASP A 30 -18.63 13.41 -12.00
C ASP A 30 -17.65 12.78 -13.01
N GLY A 31 -17.45 13.45 -14.15
CA GLY A 31 -16.48 13.01 -15.16
C GLY A 31 -15.02 13.11 -14.71
N LYS A 32 -14.75 13.96 -13.70
CA LYS A 32 -13.43 14.15 -13.06
C LYS A 32 -13.61 14.31 -11.53
N PRO A 33 -13.95 13.22 -10.83
CA PRO A 33 -14.25 13.29 -9.41
C PRO A 33 -12.99 13.68 -8.62
N HIS A 34 -13.13 14.58 -7.66
CA HIS A 34 -12.08 14.99 -6.75
C HIS A 34 -12.62 15.02 -5.31
N LEU A 35 -11.87 14.43 -4.37
CA LEU A 35 -12.30 14.36 -2.98
C LEU A 35 -11.80 15.57 -2.16
N GLY A 36 -10.58 16.03 -2.45
CA GLY A 36 -9.86 17.00 -1.61
C GLY A 36 -9.31 16.37 -0.32
N THR A 37 -8.22 16.94 0.20
CA THR A 37 -7.53 16.41 1.39
C THR A 37 -8.41 16.42 2.63
N ASP A 38 -9.22 17.46 2.80
CA ASP A 38 -10.08 17.65 3.97
C ASP A 38 -11.10 16.52 4.17
N ARG A 39 -11.58 15.95 3.06
CA ARG A 39 -12.52 14.81 3.08
C ARG A 39 -11.80 13.46 3.07
N LEU A 40 -10.60 13.39 2.52
CA LEU A 40 -9.82 12.16 2.49
C LEU A 40 -9.41 11.70 3.89
N ILE A 41 -8.96 12.63 4.75
CA ILE A 41 -8.52 12.30 6.12
C ILE A 41 -9.62 11.60 6.94
N PRO A 42 -10.83 12.16 7.12
CA PRO A 42 -11.89 11.49 7.88
C PRO A 42 -12.36 10.19 7.22
N LEU A 43 -12.43 10.15 5.88
CA LEU A 43 -12.77 8.92 5.16
C LEU A 43 -11.78 7.78 5.47
N LEU A 44 -10.47 8.05 5.44
CA LEU A 44 -9.45 7.04 5.76
C LEU A 44 -9.51 6.59 7.21
N ARG A 45 -9.89 7.47 8.15
CA ARG A 45 -10.13 7.09 9.54
C ARG A 45 -11.28 6.10 9.67
N ASN A 46 -12.38 6.32 8.94
CA ASN A 46 -13.54 5.43 8.93
C ASN A 46 -13.18 4.06 8.35
N PHE A 47 -12.44 4.03 7.24
CA PHE A 47 -11.90 2.79 6.66
C PHE A 47 -11.06 2.01 7.67
N ARG A 48 -10.13 2.69 8.34
CA ARG A 48 -9.27 2.06 9.34
C ARG A 48 -10.08 1.44 10.47
N GLN A 49 -11.01 2.19 11.05
CA GLN A 49 -11.88 1.70 12.13
C GLN A 49 -12.71 0.50 11.70
N HIS A 50 -13.22 0.51 10.47
CA HIS A 50 -13.96 -0.62 9.92
C HIS A 50 -13.08 -1.87 9.77
N LEU A 51 -11.89 -1.74 9.18
CA LEU A 51 -10.94 -2.85 9.06
C LEU A 51 -10.54 -3.40 10.44
N GLU A 52 -10.25 -2.53 11.40
CA GLU A 52 -9.95 -2.92 12.79
C GLU A 52 -11.13 -3.69 13.42
N SER A 53 -12.37 -3.26 13.17
CA SER A 53 -13.57 -3.97 13.66
C SER A 53 -13.76 -5.37 13.05
N LEU A 54 -13.18 -5.61 11.87
CA LEU A 54 -13.14 -6.92 11.20
C LEU A 54 -11.94 -7.78 11.64
N GLY A 55 -11.14 -7.31 12.61
CA GLY A 55 -9.96 -8.03 13.12
C GLY A 55 -8.68 -7.78 12.33
N VAL A 56 -8.67 -6.82 11.40
CA VAL A 56 -7.45 -6.44 10.69
C VAL A 56 -6.52 -5.67 11.64
N THR A 57 -5.27 -6.13 11.74
CA THR A 57 -4.24 -5.43 12.51
C THR A 57 -3.51 -4.42 11.61
N ILE A 58 -3.47 -3.15 12.02
CA ILE A 58 -2.77 -2.08 11.30
C ILE A 58 -1.64 -1.54 12.18
N ARG A 59 -0.39 -1.65 11.70
CA ARG A 59 0.81 -1.23 12.45
C ARG A 59 1.44 -0.01 11.79
N PHE A 60 1.20 1.17 12.36
CA PHE A 60 1.90 2.40 11.95
C PHE A 60 3.29 2.47 12.57
N GLY A 61 4.20 3.18 11.91
CA GLY A 61 5.59 3.29 12.36
C GLY A 61 6.33 1.95 12.27
N THR A 62 5.82 0.99 11.51
CA THR A 62 6.45 -0.31 11.27
C THR A 62 6.87 -0.35 9.81
N LYS A 63 8.17 -0.37 9.55
CA LYS A 63 8.72 -0.48 8.20
C LYS A 63 9.06 -1.94 7.93
N VAL A 64 8.76 -2.42 6.72
CA VAL A 64 9.29 -3.71 6.24
C VAL A 64 10.71 -3.47 5.74
N ASP A 65 11.67 -4.18 6.32
CA ASP A 65 13.09 -4.12 5.95
C ASP A 65 13.49 -5.24 5.01
N ASP A 66 12.92 -6.44 5.22
CA ASP A 66 13.26 -7.60 4.41
C ASP A 66 12.12 -8.62 4.28
N LEU A 67 12.26 -9.58 3.35
CA LEU A 67 11.40 -10.75 3.22
C LEU A 67 12.02 -11.94 3.97
N VAL A 68 11.17 -12.72 4.66
CA VAL A 68 11.58 -14.03 5.19
C VAL A 68 11.30 -15.08 4.13
N VAL A 69 12.35 -15.72 3.61
CA VAL A 69 12.26 -16.72 2.55
C VAL A 69 12.78 -18.06 3.04
N GLU A 70 12.00 -19.12 2.84
CA GLU A 70 12.34 -20.51 3.16
C GLU A 70 11.96 -21.39 1.97
N ASP A 71 12.86 -22.28 1.53
CA ASP A 71 12.64 -23.18 0.39
C ASP A 71 12.07 -22.48 -0.86
N ALA A 72 12.63 -21.30 -1.18
CA ALA A 72 12.19 -20.42 -2.27
C ALA A 72 10.75 -19.85 -2.14
N ASN A 73 10.13 -19.94 -0.96
CA ASN A 73 8.82 -19.37 -0.66
C ASN A 73 8.92 -18.22 0.34
N VAL A 74 8.16 -17.14 0.10
CA VAL A 74 8.02 -16.07 1.09
C VAL A 74 7.08 -16.53 2.19
N VAL A 75 7.58 -16.56 3.43
CA VAL A 75 6.87 -17.04 4.62
C VAL A 75 6.68 -15.95 5.68
N GLY A 76 7.02 -14.70 5.34
CA GLY A 76 6.94 -13.58 6.27
C GLY A 76 7.73 -12.35 5.84
N VAL A 77 7.83 -11.42 6.78
CA VAL A 77 8.57 -10.16 6.64
C VAL A 77 9.42 -9.89 7.88
N GLU A 78 10.55 -9.24 7.66
CA GLU A 78 11.35 -8.62 8.71
C GLU A 78 10.97 -7.14 8.80
N VAL A 79 10.75 -6.65 10.03
CA VAL A 79 10.24 -5.30 10.26
C VAL A 79 10.99 -4.59 11.38
N SER A 80 11.10 -3.27 11.28
CA SER A 80 11.63 -2.39 12.33
C SER A 80 10.65 -1.26 12.71
N ASP A 81 10.84 -0.69 13.89
CA ASP A 81 10.15 0.55 14.27
C ASP A 81 10.81 1.75 13.58
N SER A 82 10.08 2.40 12.67
CA SER A 82 10.60 3.54 11.90
C SER A 82 10.82 4.81 12.73
N ARG A 83 10.37 4.82 13.98
CA ARG A 83 10.55 5.95 14.92
C ARG A 83 11.82 5.81 15.74
N GLU A 84 12.39 4.61 15.79
CA GLU A 84 13.64 4.34 16.51
C GLU A 84 14.83 4.38 15.56
N LYS A 85 15.95 4.93 16.02
CA LYS A 85 17.19 5.03 15.24
C LYS A 85 18.18 3.89 15.54
N SER A 86 17.83 2.97 16.42
CA SER A 86 18.70 1.88 16.83
C SER A 86 18.54 0.69 15.89
N GLU A 87 19.64 0.23 15.31
CA GLU A 87 19.70 -0.90 14.36
C GLU A 87 19.33 -2.27 14.98
N HIS A 88 18.95 -2.32 16.25
CA HIS A 88 18.73 -3.55 17.00
C HIS A 88 17.25 -3.90 17.23
N ASN A 89 16.30 -3.14 16.65
CA ASN A 89 14.86 -3.38 16.85
C ASN A 89 14.19 -4.03 15.63
N SER A 90 14.84 -5.06 15.06
CA SER A 90 14.27 -5.82 13.96
C SER A 90 13.53 -7.07 14.47
N GLN A 91 12.34 -7.32 13.94
CA GLN A 91 11.47 -8.43 14.29
C GLN A 91 11.05 -9.20 13.04
N LYS A 92 11.10 -10.54 13.07
CA LYS A 92 10.53 -11.39 12.03
C LYS A 92 9.07 -11.74 12.34
N LEU A 93 8.20 -11.56 11.35
CA LEU A 93 6.78 -11.88 11.41
C LEU A 93 6.43 -12.89 10.33
N ARG A 94 5.77 -13.99 10.71
CA ARG A 94 5.37 -15.07 9.80
C ARG A 94 3.97 -14.81 9.22
N TYR A 95 3.81 -15.07 7.93
CA TYR A 95 2.53 -14.97 7.20
C TYR A 95 2.50 -15.95 6.03
N ASP A 96 1.30 -16.43 5.68
CA ASP A 96 1.12 -17.35 4.54
C ASP A 96 1.28 -16.66 3.17
N ALA A 97 1.09 -15.35 3.13
CA ALA A 97 1.25 -14.54 1.91
C ALA A 97 1.64 -13.10 2.25
N VAL A 98 2.40 -12.47 1.35
CA VAL A 98 2.81 -11.07 1.43
C VAL A 98 2.38 -10.33 0.16
N VAL A 99 1.63 -9.23 0.33
CA VAL A 99 1.21 -8.36 -0.78
C VAL A 99 1.96 -7.04 -0.69
N LEU A 100 2.77 -6.71 -1.71
CA LEU A 100 3.54 -5.47 -1.76
C LEU A 100 2.73 -4.34 -2.43
N ALA A 101 2.14 -3.48 -1.61
CA ALA A 101 1.40 -2.28 -2.04
C ALA A 101 2.12 -0.97 -1.64
N VAL A 102 3.44 -0.95 -1.80
CA VAL A 102 4.37 0.07 -1.25
C VAL A 102 4.38 1.42 -1.99
N GLY A 103 3.68 1.53 -3.13
CA GLY A 103 3.71 2.72 -3.99
C GLY A 103 5.02 2.86 -4.77
N HIS A 104 5.04 3.80 -5.72
CA HIS A 104 6.16 3.91 -6.68
C HIS A 104 7.43 4.57 -6.11
N SER A 105 7.33 5.24 -4.96
CA SER A 105 8.44 5.98 -4.35
C SER A 105 9.28 5.13 -3.39
N ALA A 106 8.87 3.89 -3.10
CA ALA A 106 9.53 2.98 -2.15
C ALA A 106 10.81 2.37 -2.74
N ARG A 107 11.84 3.21 -2.95
CA ARG A 107 13.13 2.82 -3.56
C ARG A 107 13.83 1.72 -2.77
N ASP A 108 13.77 1.80 -1.44
CA ASP A 108 14.28 0.79 -0.52
C ASP A 108 13.61 -0.57 -0.71
N ALA A 109 12.29 -0.61 -0.89
CA ALA A 109 11.59 -1.86 -1.20
C ALA A 109 12.05 -2.47 -2.53
N TYR A 110 12.29 -1.67 -3.57
CA TYR A 110 12.84 -2.19 -4.83
C TYR A 110 14.26 -2.73 -4.68
N GLN A 111 15.10 -2.08 -3.87
CA GLN A 111 16.44 -2.57 -3.56
C GLN A 111 16.41 -3.91 -2.82
N MET A 112 15.51 -4.06 -1.84
CA MET A 112 15.25 -5.32 -1.14
C MET A 112 14.82 -6.42 -2.13
N LEU A 113 13.92 -6.13 -3.08
CA LEU A 113 13.52 -7.14 -4.07
C LEU A 113 14.69 -7.57 -4.98
N LEU A 114 15.56 -6.64 -5.37
CA LEU A 114 16.76 -6.96 -6.15
C LEU A 114 17.75 -7.83 -5.36
N SER A 115 17.91 -7.60 -4.05
CA SER A 115 18.79 -8.44 -3.22
C SER A 115 18.26 -9.87 -3.07
N HIS A 116 16.95 -10.07 -3.22
CA HIS A 116 16.31 -11.39 -3.32
C HIS A 116 16.35 -11.99 -4.74
N ASN A 117 17.11 -11.41 -5.67
CA ASN A 117 17.20 -11.81 -7.07
C ASN A 117 15.81 -11.86 -7.77
N MET A 118 14.87 -11.02 -7.36
CA MET A 118 13.60 -10.90 -8.07
C MET A 118 13.77 -10.09 -9.36
N ASP A 119 13.15 -10.57 -10.43
CA ASP A 119 13.16 -9.88 -11.72
C ASP A 119 12.38 -8.57 -11.64
N LEU A 120 13.11 -7.45 -11.70
CA LEU A 120 12.52 -6.12 -11.86
C LEU A 120 12.75 -5.60 -13.27
N VAL A 121 11.66 -5.36 -13.99
CA VAL A 121 11.71 -4.80 -15.34
C VAL A 121 11.53 -3.28 -15.27
N PRO A 122 12.48 -2.48 -15.79
CA PRO A 122 12.33 -1.04 -15.88
C PRO A 122 11.06 -0.65 -16.63
N LYS A 123 10.41 0.41 -16.16
CA LYS A 123 9.25 0.99 -16.85
C LYS A 123 9.45 2.49 -17.04
N ASP A 124 9.27 2.92 -18.28
CA ASP A 124 9.30 4.33 -18.66
C ASP A 124 8.34 5.16 -17.82
N PHE A 125 8.77 6.39 -17.50
CA PHE A 125 8.02 7.37 -16.74
C PHE A 125 8.28 8.78 -17.26
N ALA A 126 7.33 9.68 -17.04
CA ALA A 126 7.48 11.08 -17.41
C ALA A 126 8.30 11.85 -16.36
N VAL A 127 9.24 12.66 -16.82
CA VAL A 127 9.99 13.63 -16.02
C VAL A 127 9.74 15.00 -16.62
N SER A 128 9.26 15.95 -15.82
CA SER A 128 9.17 17.36 -16.21
C SER A 128 10.11 18.18 -15.35
N SER A 129 10.91 19.04 -15.96
CA SER A 129 11.58 20.14 -15.25
C SER A 129 10.55 21.18 -14.82
N LEU A 130 10.79 21.84 -13.68
CA LEU A 130 10.09 23.08 -13.31
C LEU A 130 10.44 24.21 -14.27
#